data_AF-A0A955ESJ8-F1
#
_entry.id   AF-A0A955ESJ8-F1
#
_cell.length_a   1.000
_cell.length_b   1.000
_cell.length_c   1.000
_cell.angle_alpha   90.00
_cell.angle_beta   90.00
_cell.angle_gamma   90.00
#
_symmetry.space_group_name_H-M   'P 1'
#
loop_
_entity.id
_entity.type
_entity.pdbx_description
1 polymer ?
#
loop_
_entity_poly.entity_id
_entity_poly.type
_entity_poly.pdbx_seq_one_letter_code
_entity_poly.pdbx_strand_id
1 'polypeptide(L)' 'MGGAMAGTLSDLQIEVLKTLWDHGEGTVADVQERLKPERDLATTTVATLLARLVRRG' A
#
# COMPACT_ATOMS: atom_id res chain seq x y z
N MET A 1 15.17 -6.45 -11.88
CA MET A 1 14.66 -5.49 -10.88
C MET A 1 13.86 -6.30 -9.86
N GLY A 2 14.45 -6.93 -8.86
CA GLY A 2 15.18 -6.34 -7.72
C GLY A 2 14.48 -6.92 -6.48
N GLY A 3 15.13 -7.88 -5.84
CA GLY A 3 14.54 -8.83 -4.89
C GLY A 3 13.90 -8.18 -3.67
N ALA A 4 12.82 -8.80 -3.20
CA ALA A 4 12.22 -8.54 -1.91
C ALA A 4 12.93 -9.36 -0.84
N MET A 5 13.82 -8.72 -0.09
CA MET A 5 14.38 -9.25 1.16
C MET A 5 13.23 -9.58 2.13
N ALA A 6 13.23 -10.80 2.64
CA ALA A 6 12.48 -11.15 3.83
C ALA A 6 13.03 -10.32 5.01
N GLY A 7 12.18 -9.50 5.64
CA GLY A 7 12.54 -8.85 6.92
C GLY A 7 11.72 -7.65 7.34
N THR A 8 11.52 -6.64 6.48
CA THR A 8 10.99 -5.35 6.96
C THR A 8 10.08 -4.69 5.93
N LEU A 9 8.87 -4.32 6.35
CA LEU A 9 7.96 -3.46 5.58
C LEU A 9 8.49 -2.02 5.63
N SER A 10 8.46 -1.31 4.50
CA SER A 10 8.76 0.13 4.51
C SER A 10 7.62 0.92 5.19
N ASP A 11 7.90 2.15 5.62
CA ASP A 11 6.89 3.03 6.24
C ASP A 11 5.64 3.18 5.35
N LEU A 12 5.85 3.32 4.04
CA LEU A 12 4.77 3.38 3.06
C LEU A 12 3.93 2.09 3.01
N GLN A 13 4.57 0.93 3.11
CA GLN A 13 3.84 -0.34 3.14
C GLN A 13 3.04 -0.49 4.44
N ILE A 14 3.60 -0.03 5.56
CA ILE A 14 2.92 -0.02 6.86
C ILE A 14 1.71 0.92 6.84
N GLU A 15 1.85 2.13 6.30
CA GLU A 15 0.74 3.09 6.13
C GLU A 15 -0.38 2.47 5.29
N VAL A 16 -0.06 1.87 4.14
CA VAL A 16 -1.05 1.18 3.29
C VAL A 16 -1.79 0.08 4.05
N LEU A 17 -1.09 -0.74 4.84
CA LEU A 17 -1.72 -1.80 5.64
C LEU A 17 -2.58 -1.24 6.77
N LYS A 18 -2.14 -0.17 7.45
CA LYS A 18 -2.94 0.52 8.47
C LYS A 18 -4.24 1.07 7.88
N THR A 19 -4.17 1.71 6.73
CA THR A 19 -5.36 2.21 6.01
C THR A 19 -6.33 1.09 5.68
N LEU A 20 -5.83 -0.07 5.24
CA LEU A 20 -6.67 -1.25 4.99
C LEU A 20 -7.28 -1.83 6.26
N TRP A 21 -6.53 -1.89 7.37
CA TRP A 21 -7.05 -2.37 8.65
C TRP A 21 -8.11 -1.45 9.24
N ASP A 22 -7.97 -0.14 9.07
CA ASP A 22 -8.94 0.85 9.55
C ASP A 22 -10.20 0.90 8.68
N HIS A 23 -10.04 0.87 7.36
CA HIS A 23 -11.16 1.02 6.43
C HIS A 23 -11.91 -0.29 6.15
N GLY A 24 -11.21 -1.43 6.17
CA GLY A 24 -11.71 -2.70 5.66
C GLY A 24 -11.54 -2.81 4.13
N GLU A 25 -12.43 -3.60 3.50
CA GLU A 25 -12.40 -3.82 2.06
C GLU A 25 -12.80 -2.56 1.28
N GLY A 26 -12.08 -2.29 0.18
CA GLY A 26 -12.32 -1.13 -0.67
C GLY A 26 -11.52 -1.20 -1.97
N THR A 27 -11.69 -0.21 -2.83
CA THR A 27 -10.95 -0.10 -4.10
C THR A 27 -9.58 0.54 -3.88
N VAL A 28 -8.68 0.40 -4.86
CA VAL A 28 -7.38 1.07 -4.84
C VAL A 28 -7.53 2.60 -4.78
N ALA A 29 -8.58 3.15 -5.41
CA ALA A 29 -8.86 4.57 -5.35
C ALA A 29 -9.23 5.01 -3.92
N ASP A 30 -10.04 4.22 -3.21
CA ASP A 30 -10.42 4.51 -1.82
C ASP A 30 -9.19 4.54 -0.90
N VAL A 31 -8.28 3.57 -1.07
CA VAL A 31 -7.01 3.54 -0.33
C VAL A 31 -6.13 4.73 -0.68
N GLN A 32 -6.08 5.14 -1.95
CA GLN A 32 -5.30 6.29 -2.39
C GLN A 32 -5.85 7.61 -1.83
N GLU A 33 -7.16 7.84 -1.88
CA GLU A 33 -7.79 9.04 -1.31
C GLU A 33 -7.54 9.15 0.20
N ARG A 34 -7.50 8.01 0.91
CA ARG A 34 -7.19 7.96 2.34
C ARG A 34 -5.72 8.20 2.65
N LEU A 35 -4.82 7.87 1.74
CA LEU A 35 -3.39 8.14 1.86
C LEU A 35 -3.03 9.58 1.47
N LYS A 36 -3.82 10.25 0.61
CA LYS A 36 -3.58 11.63 0.15
C LYS A 36 -3.23 12.64 1.26
N PRO A 37 -3.86 12.64 2.44
CA PRO A 37 -3.55 13.59 3.51
C PRO A 37 -2.10 13.49 4.00
N GLU A 38 -1.53 12.28 3.97
CA GLU A 38 -0.15 12.02 4.40
C GLU A 38 0.81 12.00 3.20
N ARG A 39 0.36 11.50 2.05
CA ARG A 39 1.17 11.33 0.83
C ARG A 39 0.34 11.48 -0.44
N ASP A 40 0.79 12.38 -1.32
CA ASP A 40 0.24 12.49 -2.67
C ASP A 40 0.82 11.40 -3.59
N LEU A 41 0.10 10.29 -3.71
CA LEU A 41 0.48 9.14 -4.53
C LEU A 41 -0.49 8.96 -5.70
N ALA A 42 0.04 8.60 -6.87
CA ALA A 42 -0.79 8.14 -7.97
C ALA A 42 -1.49 6.82 -7.61
N THR A 43 -2.74 6.65 -8.05
CA THR A 43 -3.53 5.43 -7.85
C THR A 43 -2.81 4.17 -8.37
N THR A 44 -2.07 4.28 -9.47
CA THR A 44 -1.26 3.20 -10.03
C THR A 44 -0.08 2.80 -9.15
N THR A 45 0.49 3.75 -8.42
CA THR A 45 1.54 3.49 -7.42
C THR A 45 0.97 2.67 -6.27
N VAL A 46 -0.20 3.07 -5.75
CA VAL A 46 -0.92 2.32 -4.70
C VAL A 46 -1.27 0.91 -5.19
N ALA A 47 -1.80 0.77 -6.41
CA ALA A 47 -2.10 -0.53 -7.02
C ALA A 47 -0.86 -1.44 -7.07
N THR A 48 0.27 -0.90 -7.53
CA THR A 48 1.51 -1.65 -7.67
C THR A 48 2.06 -2.08 -6.30
N LEU A 49 1.97 -1.23 -5.29
CA LEU A 49 2.40 -1.54 -3.93
C LEU A 49 1.55 -2.65 -3.31
N LEU A 50 0.23 -2.56 -3.43
CA LEU A 50 -0.70 -3.59 -2.97
C LEU A 50 -0.44 -4.94 -3.67
N ALA A 51 -0.29 -4.94 -4.99
CA ALA A 51 0.02 -6.15 -5.75
C ALA A 51 1.35 -6.79 -5.30
N ARG A 52 2.36 -5.98 -4.97
CA ARG A 52 3.64 -6.47 -4.42
C ARG A 52 3.50 -7.02 -3.00
N LEU A 53 2.65 -6.43 -2.16
CA LEU A 53 2.39 -6.90 -0.80
C LEU A 53 1.68 -8.26 -0.81
N VAL A 54 0.64 -8.42 -1.64
CA VAL A 54 -0.08 -9.70 -1.79
C VAL A 54 0.84 -10.80 -2.28
N ARG A 55 1.77 -10.52 -3.20
CA ARG A 55 2.74 -11.51 -3.70
C ARG A 55 3.82 -11.90 -2.68
N ARG A 56 4.01 -11.12 -1.60
CA ARG A 56 4.97 -11.42 -0.53
C ARG A 56 4.36 -12.25 0.60
N GLY A 57 3.04 -12.21 0.78
CA GLY A 57 2.29 -13.05 1.72
C GLY A 57 1.94 -14.40 1.10
#